data_AF-A0A1V3WZ46-F1
#
_entry.id   AF-A0A1V3WZ46-F1
#
_cell.length_a   1.000
_cell.length_b   1.000
_cell.length_c   1.000
_cell.angle_alpha   90.00
_cell.angle_beta   90.00
_cell.angle_gamma   90.00
#
_symmetry.space_group_name_H-M   'P 1'
#
loop_
_entity.id
_entity.type
_entity.pdbx_description
1 polymer ?
#
loop_
_entity_poly.entity_id
_entity_poly.type
_entity_poly.pdbx_seq_one_letter_code
_entity_poly.pdbx_strand_id
1 'polypeptide(L)'
;MGGLLQINPIWNLGPYKPSQVSAGSQPDFYMMWTEGLARIWPPWEFYFWHHTIPAAVWVALIMGLIFVLLIVYPFLEKRFTGDYAHHNLLQRPRDARCGPRSARWRSPSTWCSPWPP
;
A
#
# COMPACT_ATOMS: atom_id res chain seq x y z
N MET A 1 11.45 24.36 4.59
CA MET A 1 12.06 23.58 3.48
C MET A 1 11.91 24.24 2.11
N GLY A 2 10.77 24.83 1.74
CA GLY A 2 10.52 25.33 0.37
C GLY A 2 11.38 26.51 -0.14
N GLY A 3 12.21 27.13 0.70
CA GLY A 3 13.18 28.17 0.28
C GLY A 3 14.62 27.65 0.09
N LEU A 4 14.97 26.50 0.68
CA LEU A 4 16.31 25.89 0.56
C LEU A 4 16.32 24.70 -0.41
N LEU A 5 15.18 24.03 -0.58
CA LEU A 5 15.02 22.86 -1.42
C LEU A 5 13.91 23.09 -2.43
N GLN A 6 14.24 22.86 -3.69
CA GLN A 6 13.31 22.97 -4.81
C GLN A 6 12.59 21.64 -5.02
N ILE A 7 11.25 21.67 -5.08
CA ILE A 7 10.41 20.46 -5.08
C ILE A 7 9.97 20.06 -6.49
N ASN A 8 9.54 21.01 -7.34
CA ASN A 8 9.11 20.71 -8.71
C ASN A 8 9.53 21.82 -9.70
N PRO A 9 10.69 21.67 -10.38
CA PRO A 9 11.18 22.62 -11.38
C PRO A 9 10.41 22.52 -12.72
N ILE A 10 9.14 22.94 -12.76
CA ILE A 10 8.31 22.80 -13.98
C ILE A 10 8.89 23.51 -15.21
N TRP A 11 9.71 24.55 -15.02
CA TRP A 11 10.34 25.29 -16.11
C TRP A 11 11.45 24.51 -16.82
N ASN A 12 12.06 23.50 -16.17
CA ASN A 12 13.02 22.60 -16.80
C ASN A 12 12.35 21.50 -17.64
N LEU A 13 11.08 21.19 -17.36
CA LEU A 13 10.33 20.11 -18.01
C LEU A 13 9.56 20.57 -19.25
N GLY A 14 9.32 21.89 -19.39
CA GLY A 14 8.62 22.46 -20.54
C GLY A 14 7.11 22.12 -20.58
N PRO A 15 6.36 22.68 -21.55
CA PRO A 15 4.95 22.39 -21.73
C PRO A 15 4.74 20.96 -22.20
N TYR A 16 3.68 20.31 -21.70
CA TYR A 16 3.32 18.95 -22.07
C TYR A 16 3.09 18.82 -23.58
N LYS A 17 3.91 18.01 -24.24
CA LYS A 17 3.76 17.61 -25.64
C LYS A 17 3.81 16.08 -25.71
N PRO A 18 2.81 15.41 -26.30
CA PRO A 18 2.74 13.93 -26.31
C PRO A 18 3.85 13.25 -27.11
N SER A 19 4.61 13.99 -27.92
CA SER A 19 5.79 13.50 -28.65
C SER A 19 7.11 13.62 -27.87
N GLN A 20 7.10 14.17 -26.66
CA GLN A 20 8.30 14.38 -25.84
C GLN A 20 8.10 13.73 -24.47
N VAL A 21 9.08 12.93 -24.04
CA VAL A 21 9.11 12.28 -22.73
C VAL A 21 10.35 12.70 -21.96
N SER A 22 10.21 12.91 -20.65
CA SER A 22 11.35 13.17 -19.76
C SER A 22 12.06 11.86 -19.40
N ALA A 23 13.38 11.92 -19.15
CA ALA A 23 14.23 10.75 -18.86
C ALA A 23 13.82 9.99 -17.57
N GLY A 24 12.94 10.56 -16.75
CA GLY A 24 12.36 9.90 -15.58
C GLY A 24 10.96 10.44 -15.28
N SER A 25 9.94 9.87 -15.92
CA SER A 25 8.54 10.12 -15.56
C SER A 25 8.16 9.29 -14.34
N GLN A 26 8.61 9.72 -13.16
CA GLN A 26 8.28 9.09 -11.88
C GLN A 26 7.29 9.99 -11.12
N PRO A 27 6.31 9.39 -10.43
CA PRO A 27 5.38 10.17 -9.63
C PRO A 27 6.02 10.56 -8.27
N ASP A 28 5.38 11.49 -7.57
CA ASP A 28 5.78 11.88 -6.21
C ASP A 28 5.83 10.69 -5.26
N PHE A 29 6.57 10.86 -4.15
CA PHE A 29 6.91 9.77 -3.21
C PHE A 29 5.71 8.93 -2.75
N TYR A 30 4.53 9.54 -2.59
CA TYR A 30 3.33 8.86 -2.11
C TYR A 30 2.66 7.95 -3.15
N MET A 31 2.97 8.13 -4.44
CA MET A 31 2.51 7.29 -5.54
C MET A 31 3.62 6.39 -6.11
N MET A 32 4.85 6.48 -5.59
CA MET A 32 5.96 5.63 -6.05
C MET A 32 5.67 4.13 -5.86
N TRP A 33 4.93 3.74 -4.83
CA TRP A 33 4.59 2.34 -4.60
C TRP A 33 3.59 1.79 -5.63
N THR A 34 2.68 2.61 -6.13
CA THR A 34 1.69 2.21 -7.15
C THR A 34 2.37 2.00 -8.50
N GLU A 35 3.31 2.89 -8.81
CA GLU A 35 4.10 2.83 -10.03
C GLU A 35 5.15 1.71 -9.98
N GLY A 36 5.81 1.53 -8.82
CA GLY A 36 6.69 0.40 -8.57
C GLY A 36 5.98 -0.95 -8.67
N LEU A 37 4.74 -1.06 -8.19
CA LEU A 37 3.92 -2.25 -8.39
C LEU A 37 3.67 -2.50 -9.88
N ALA A 38 3.35 -1.45 -10.65
CA ALA A 38 3.17 -1.57 -12.10
C ALA A 38 4.46 -2.00 -12.84
N ARG A 39 5.64 -1.62 -12.33
CA ARG A 39 6.94 -2.04 -12.89
C ARG A 39 7.32 -3.48 -12.58
N ILE A 40 6.95 -3.97 -11.40
CA ILE A 40 7.29 -5.33 -10.94
C ILE A 40 6.27 -6.36 -11.47
N TRP A 41 5.04 -5.93 -11.76
CA TRP A 41 3.98 -6.84 -12.19
C TRP A 41 4.33 -7.51 -13.52
N PRO A 42 4.23 -8.84 -13.62
CA PRO A 42 4.48 -9.55 -14.87
C PRO A 42 3.43 -9.16 -15.93
N PRO A 43 3.74 -9.30 -17.24
CA PRO A 43 2.83 -8.96 -18.33
C PRO A 43 1.71 -10.02 -18.48
N TRP A 44 0.89 -10.18 -17.45
CA TRP A 44 -0.26 -11.08 -17.43
C TRP A 44 -1.48 -10.39 -18.02
N GLU A 45 -1.64 -10.58 -19.33
CA GLU A 45 -2.77 -10.06 -20.10
C GLU A 45 -3.74 -11.20 -20.41
N PHE A 46 -5.03 -10.93 -20.19
CA PHE A 46 -6.09 -11.89 -20.50
C PHE A 46 -6.85 -11.42 -21.73
N TYR A 47 -6.88 -12.27 -22.74
CA TYR A 47 -7.60 -12.05 -23.99
C TYR A 47 -8.89 -12.86 -23.93
N PHE A 48 -10.03 -12.20 -23.72
CA PHE A 48 -11.33 -12.83 -23.64
C PHE A 48 -12.22 -12.39 -24.81
N TRP A 49 -12.47 -13.28 -25.76
CA TRP A 49 -13.23 -12.98 -26.98
C TRP A 49 -12.71 -11.73 -27.71
N HIS A 50 -13.41 -10.60 -27.59
CA HIS A 50 -13.10 -9.30 -28.20
C HIS A 50 -12.64 -8.25 -27.17
N HIS A 51 -12.44 -8.66 -25.92
CA HIS A 51 -12.01 -7.80 -24.83
C HIS A 51 -10.61 -8.19 -24.37
N THR A 52 -9.76 -7.19 -24.21
CA THR A 52 -8.43 -7.33 -23.64
C THR A 52 -8.45 -6.78 -22.22
N ILE A 53 -8.03 -7.58 -21.25
CA ILE A 53 -7.77 -7.14 -19.88
C ILE A 53 -6.27 -6.88 -19.80
N PRO A 54 -5.82 -5.61 -19.86
CA PRO A 54 -4.41 -5.29 -19.82
C PRO A 54 -3.84 -5.53 -18.42
N ALA A 55 -2.52 -5.75 -18.34
CA ALA A 55 -1.83 -5.98 -17.08
C ALA A 55 -2.05 -4.85 -16.04
N ALA A 56 -2.31 -3.62 -16.50
CA ALA A 56 -2.63 -2.47 -15.65
C ALA A 56 -3.89 -2.65 -14.77
N VAL A 57 -4.83 -3.51 -15.18
CA VAL A 57 -6.03 -3.79 -14.37
C VAL A 57 -5.66 -4.45 -13.05
N TRP A 58 -4.64 -5.30 -13.02
CA TRP A 58 -4.17 -5.94 -11.78
C TRP A 58 -3.64 -4.92 -10.78
N VAL A 59 -2.92 -3.91 -11.26
CA VAL A 59 -2.44 -2.80 -10.42
C VAL A 59 -3.64 -2.06 -9.79
N ALA A 60 -4.66 -1.73 -10.59
CA ALA A 60 -5.87 -1.08 -10.10
C ALA A 60 -6.64 -1.94 -9.08
N LEU A 61 -6.72 -3.26 -9.30
CA LEU A 61 -7.34 -4.18 -8.35
C LEU A 61 -6.58 -4.24 -7.02
N ILE A 62 -5.24 -4.26 -7.07
CA ILE A 62 -4.41 -4.27 -5.85
C ILE A 62 -4.53 -2.95 -5.09
N MET A 63 -4.61 -1.81 -5.80
CA MET A 63 -4.93 -0.52 -5.17
C MET A 63 -6.23 -0.61 -4.38
N GLY A 64 -7.30 -1.06 -5.04
CA GLY A 64 -8.61 -1.23 -4.42
C GLY A 64 -8.57 -2.16 -3.22
N LEU A 65 -7.87 -3.29 -3.35
CA LEU A 65 -7.71 -4.28 -2.27
C LEU A 65 -7.01 -3.67 -1.05
N ILE A 66 -5.94 -2.90 -1.24
CA ILE A 66 -5.20 -2.28 -0.13
C ILE A 66 -6.07 -1.24 0.58
N PHE A 67 -6.80 -0.40 -0.16
CA PHE A 67 -7.70 0.58 0.45
C PHE A 67 -8.85 -0.10 1.21
N VAL A 68 -9.45 -1.13 0.64
CA VAL A 68 -10.51 -1.90 1.31
C VAL A 68 -9.95 -2.57 2.57
N LEU A 69 -8.79 -3.22 2.50
CA LEU A 69 -8.17 -3.86 3.65
C LEU A 69 -7.87 -2.85 4.76
N LEU A 70 -7.42 -1.64 4.42
CA LEU A 70 -7.13 -0.58 5.38
C LEU A 70 -8.39 -0.07 6.08
N ILE A 71 -9.51 0.04 5.36
CA ILE A 71 -10.81 0.43 5.91
C ILE A 71 -11.39 -0.68 6.80
N VAL A 72 -11.29 -1.94 6.38
CA VAL A 72 -11.88 -3.07 7.10
C VAL A 72 -10.96 -3.57 8.22
N TYR A 73 -9.70 -3.12 8.29
CA TYR A 73 -8.71 -3.49 9.31
C TYR A 73 -9.25 -3.50 10.76
N PRO A 74 -9.90 -2.44 11.28
CA PRO A 74 -10.41 -2.45 12.66
C PRO A 74 -11.48 -3.52 12.91
N PHE A 75 -12.25 -3.91 11.89
CA PHE A 75 -13.26 -4.96 12.01
C PHE A 75 -12.62 -6.36 11.98
N LEU A 76 -11.60 -6.55 11.15
CA LEU A 76 -10.80 -7.77 11.16
C LEU A 76 -10.10 -7.94 12.53
N GLU A 77 -9.49 -6.89 13.05
CA GLU A 77 -8.79 -6.94 14.34
C GLU A 77 -9.73 -7.31 15.49
N LYS A 78 -10.91 -6.67 15.58
CA LYS A 78 -11.94 -7.02 16.56
C LYS A 78 -12.35 -8.49 16.48
N ARG A 79 -12.51 -9.03 15.26
CA ARG A 79 -12.92 -10.43 15.04
C ARG A 79 -11.85 -11.45 15.42
N PHE A 80 -10.57 -11.16 15.15
CA PHE A 80 -9.47 -12.10 15.42
C PHE A 80 -8.92 -12.02 16.86
N THR A 81 -8.96 -10.84 17.50
CA THR A 81 -8.50 -10.67 18.90
C THR A 81 -9.63 -10.82 19.92
N GLY A 82 -10.89 -10.72 19.49
CA GLY A 82 -12.04 -10.78 20.39
C GLY A 82 -12.15 -9.56 21.30
N ASP A 83 -11.46 -8.47 20.96
CA ASP A 83 -11.42 -7.26 21.79
C ASP A 83 -12.60 -6.32 21.44
N TYR A 84 -13.69 -6.48 22.19
CA TYR A 84 -14.92 -5.69 22.07
C TYR A 84 -15.06 -4.62 23.17
N ALA A 85 -14.05 -4.47 24.04
CA ALA A 85 -14.11 -3.51 25.13
C ALA A 85 -13.88 -2.07 24.62
N HIS A 86 -14.48 -1.09 25.31
CA HIS A 86 -14.30 0.32 24.97
C HIS A 86 -12.91 0.81 25.40
N HIS A 87 -12.02 0.94 24.42
CA HIS A 87 -10.65 1.40 24.63
C HIS A 87 -10.54 2.92 24.47
N ASN A 88 -10.56 3.65 25.58
CA ASN A 88 -10.34 5.10 25.62
C ASN A 88 -8.87 5.48 25.89
N LEU A 89 -8.04 4.51 26.28
CA LEU A 89 -6.60 4.67 26.47
C LEU A 89 -5.86 4.01 25.31
N LEU A 90 -4.87 4.72 24.75
CA LEU A 90 -4.03 4.18 23.69
C LEU A 90 -3.15 3.07 24.25
N GLN A 91 -3.21 1.90 23.61
CA GLN A 91 -2.24 0.83 23.86
C GLN A 91 -0.89 1.25 23.31
N ARG A 92 0.14 1.23 24.16
CA ARG A 92 1.51 1.52 23.72
C ARG A 92 1.98 0.37 22.82
N PRO A 93 2.66 0.65 21.68
CA PRO A 93 3.07 -0.41 20.74
C PRO A 93 4.01 -1.50 21.28
N ARG A 94 4.60 -1.30 22.47
CA ARG A 94 5.44 -2.30 23.14
C ARG A 94 4.65 -3.27 24.02
N ASP A 95 3.50 -2.82 24.54
CA ASP A 95 2.67 -3.58 25.47
C ASP A 95 1.71 -4.51 24.72
N ALA A 96 1.45 -4.22 23.44
CA ALA A 96 0.58 -5.01 22.57
C ALA A 96 1.31 -6.14 21.80
N ARG A 97 2.36 -6.78 22.37
CA ARG A 97 3.31 -7.65 21.65
C ARG A 97 2.70 -8.85 20.92
N CYS A 98 1.63 -9.45 21.46
CA CYS A 98 0.91 -10.58 20.85
C CYS A 98 -0.44 -10.18 20.21
N GLY A 99 -0.70 -8.88 20.01
CA GLY A 99 -1.85 -8.42 19.24
C GLY A 99 -1.59 -8.49 17.72
N PRO A 100 -2.64 -8.58 16.86
CA PRO A 100 -2.50 -8.52 15.41
C PRO A 100 -1.78 -7.24 14.92
N ARG A 101 -1.76 -6.21 15.76
CA ARG A 101 -1.19 -4.89 15.54
C ARG A 101 0.34 -4.86 15.54
N SER A 102 1.01 -5.67 16.39
CA SER A 102 2.48 -5.68 16.48
C SER A 102 3.12 -6.93 15.91
N ALA A 103 2.42 -8.08 15.93
CA ALA A 103 2.94 -9.34 15.40
C ALA A 103 3.09 -9.31 13.87
N ARG A 104 2.33 -8.45 13.19
CA ARG A 104 2.35 -8.33 11.72
C ARG A 104 3.54 -7.52 11.17
N TRP A 105 4.20 -6.70 11.99
CA TRP A 105 5.24 -5.75 11.54
C TRP A 105 6.65 -6.06 12.06
N ARG A 106 6.82 -7.12 12.85
CA ARG A 106 8.14 -7.66 13.23
C ARG A 106 8.32 -9.05 12.63
N SER A 107 9.57 -9.36 12.30
CA SER A 107 10.06 -10.62 11.72
C SER A 107 9.26 -11.87 12.11
N PRO A 108 9.04 -12.85 11.21
CA PRO A 108 8.26 -14.08 11.45
C PRO A 108 8.75 -14.97 12.60
N SER A 109 9.85 -14.65 13.28
CA SER A 109 10.49 -15.52 14.29
C SER A 109 9.91 -15.42 15.71
N THR A 110 8.90 -14.57 15.95
CA THR A 110 8.19 -14.49 17.25
C THR A 110 6.72 -14.89 17.09
N TRP A 111 6.49 -16.16 16.75
CA TRP A 111 5.19 -16.80 16.90
C TRP A 111 4.83 -16.84 18.39
N CYS A 112 3.88 -16.02 18.83
CA CYS A 112 3.20 -16.29 20.10
C CYS A 112 2.43 -17.61 19.89
N SER A 113 2.75 -18.62 20.68
CA SER A 113 2.20 -19.97 20.58
C SER A 113 0.67 -19.96 20.66
N PRO A 114 -0.03 -20.81 19.88
CA PRO A 114 -1.47 -20.91 19.96
C PRO A 114 -1.85 -21.82 21.14
N TRP A 115 -2.40 -21.23 22.22
CA TRP A 115 -3.12 -21.94 23.31
C TRP A 115 -2.24 -22.91 24.14
N PRO A 116 -2.56 -23.32 25.41
CA PRO A 116 -3.87 -23.81 25.94
C PRO A 116 -4.13 -23.43 27.43
N PRO A 117 -4.97 -24.20 28.17
CA PRO A 117 -6.44 -24.20 28.17
C PRO A 117 -7.08 -23.03 28.96
#